data_AF-A0A356T026-F1
#
_entry.id   AF-A0A356T026-F1
#
_cell.length_a   1.000
_cell.length_b   1.000
_cell.length_c   1.000
_cell.angle_alpha   90.00
_cell.angle_beta   90.00
_cell.angle_gamma   90.00
#
_symmetry.space_group_name_H-M   'P 1'
#
loop_
_entity.id
_entity.type
_entity.pdbx_description
1 polymer ?
#
loop_
_entity_poly.entity_id
_entity_poly.type
_entity_poly.pdbx_seq_one_letter_code
_entity_poly.pdbx_strand_id
1 'polypeptide(L)'
;TDLFSLGATLWETFARRRLFQGPNDLTVLMSILREPIPPLASARPDLPAGLCAVVHKALAKTPEERWPTARAMRRALVEVLLDARRMAEPLDIARSVAVAQGTRRPPSQPSEIVKTQSLISDLEHLAPGESDGEIPFDLVPAQANSEPFELIPLVEAPEPD
;
A
#
# COMPACT_ATOMS: atom_id res chain seq x y z
N THR A 1 -10.01 2.18 -16.61
CA THR A 1 -10.62 1.12 -15.78
C THR A 1 -10.15 1.31 -14.35
N ASP A 2 -10.93 0.87 -13.36
CA ASP A 2 -10.62 1.12 -11.93
C ASP A 2 -9.32 0.47 -11.47
N LEU A 3 -8.92 -0.64 -12.09
CA LEU A 3 -7.63 -1.29 -11.81
C LEU A 3 -6.44 -0.40 -12.19
N PHE A 4 -6.54 0.32 -13.31
CA PHE A 4 -5.47 1.20 -13.75
C PHE A 4 -5.35 2.44 -12.85
N SER A 5 -6.50 3.06 -12.50
CA SER A 5 -6.49 4.20 -11.58
C SER A 5 -5.99 3.80 -10.19
N LEU A 6 -6.41 2.64 -9.66
CA LEU A 6 -5.86 2.12 -8.40
C LEU A 6 -4.35 1.87 -8.49
N GLY A 7 -3.87 1.27 -9.59
CA GLY A 7 -2.44 1.09 -9.84
C GLY A 7 -1.68 2.42 -9.82
N ALA A 8 -2.22 3.46 -10.45
CA ALA A 8 -1.63 4.79 -10.47
C ALA A 8 -1.61 5.41 -9.07
N THR A 9 -2.74 5.34 -8.34
CA THR A 9 -2.82 5.83 -6.94
C THR A 9 -1.80 5.14 -6.04
N LEU A 10 -1.67 3.81 -6.13
CA LEU A 10 -0.69 3.05 -5.34
C LEU A 10 0.74 3.47 -5.69
N TRP A 11 1.05 3.55 -7.00
CA TRP A 11 2.37 3.98 -7.44
C TRP A 11 2.70 5.39 -6.91
N GLU A 12 1.79 6.36 -7.03
CA GLU A 12 1.99 7.73 -6.55
C GLU A 12 2.14 7.80 -5.04
N THR A 13 1.36 7.00 -4.31
CA THR A 13 1.42 6.90 -2.85
C THR A 13 2.80 6.44 -2.39
N PHE A 14 3.35 5.41 -3.04
CA PHE A 14 4.65 4.87 -2.69
C PHE A 14 5.81 5.74 -3.18
N ALA A 15 5.73 6.26 -4.41
CA ALA A 15 6.76 7.10 -5.01
C ALA A 15 6.77 8.53 -4.46
N ARG A 16 5.71 8.94 -3.76
CA ARG A 16 5.51 10.29 -3.19
C ARG A 16 5.63 11.40 -4.24
N ARG A 17 5.24 11.10 -5.48
CA ARG A 17 5.21 12.03 -6.61
C ARG A 17 4.17 11.60 -7.64
N ARG A 18 3.76 12.52 -8.51
CA ARG A 18 2.82 12.23 -9.60
C ARG A 18 3.44 11.29 -10.63
N LEU A 19 2.63 10.35 -11.10
CA LEU A 19 3.01 9.40 -12.15
C LEU A 19 2.82 10.03 -13.53
N PHE A 20 1.70 10.72 -13.72
CA PHE A 20 1.36 11.43 -14.94
C PHE A 20 1.17 12.91 -14.63
N GLN A 21 1.89 13.77 -15.34
CA GLN A 21 1.85 15.21 -15.15
C GLN A 21 2.13 15.94 -16.47
N GLY A 22 1.66 17.17 -16.58
CA GLY A 22 1.85 17.99 -17.77
C GLY A 22 1.23 19.38 -17.59
N PRO A 23 1.59 20.36 -18.43
CA PRO A 23 1.10 21.74 -18.32
C PRO A 23 -0.40 21.90 -18.59
N ASN A 24 -1.05 20.90 -19.20
CA ASN A 24 -2.49 20.90 -19.48
C ASN A 24 -3.07 19.48 -19.60
N ASP A 25 -4.39 19.37 -19.64
CA ASP A 25 -5.09 18.09 -19.68
C ASP A 25 -4.72 17.22 -20.88
N LEU A 26 -4.47 17.82 -22.05
CA LEU A 26 -4.07 17.08 -23.26
C LEU A 26 -2.71 16.42 -23.05
N THR A 27 -1.73 17.14 -22.48
CA THR A 27 -0.42 16.59 -22.18
C THR A 27 -0.47 15.47 -21.14
N VAL A 28 -1.32 15.58 -20.11
CA VAL A 28 -1.55 14.51 -19.12
C VAL A 28 -2.21 13.30 -19.78
N LEU A 29 -3.19 13.50 -20.65
CA LEU A 29 -3.81 12.40 -21.39
C LEU A 29 -2.79 11.68 -22.27
N MET A 30 -1.90 12.42 -22.94
CA MET A 30 -0.85 11.83 -23.75
C MET A 30 0.16 11.02 -22.91
N SER A 31 0.53 11.49 -21.72
CA SER A 31 1.42 10.75 -20.82
C SER A 31 0.77 9.45 -20.33
N ILE A 32 -0.53 9.50 -19.96
CA ILE A 32 -1.31 8.31 -19.62
C ILE A 32 -1.30 7.27 -20.75
N LEU A 33 -1.44 7.71 -22.00
CA LEU A 33 -1.53 6.81 -23.15
C LEU A 33 -0.18 6.27 -23.63
N ARG A 34 0.89 7.08 -23.58
CA ARG A 34 2.13 6.80 -24.32
C ARG A 34 3.37 6.63 -23.45
N GLU A 35 3.43 7.31 -22.32
CA GLU A 35 4.66 7.30 -21.52
C GLU A 35 4.83 5.96 -20.81
N PRO A 36 6.06 5.40 -20.81
CA PRO A 36 6.37 4.22 -20.04
C PRO A 36 6.24 4.49 -18.54
N ILE A 37 5.78 3.50 -17.79
CA ILE A 37 5.65 3.60 -16.34
C ILE A 37 7.06 3.46 -15.72
N PRO A 38 7.56 4.47 -14.98
CA PRO A 38 8.86 4.33 -14.33
C PRO A 38 8.84 3.19 -13.31
N PRO A 39 9.92 2.39 -13.19
CA PRO A 39 9.98 1.30 -12.23
C PRO A 39 9.75 1.83 -10.80
N LEU A 40 8.83 1.19 -10.07
CA LEU A 40 8.46 1.65 -8.73
C LEU A 40 9.64 1.44 -7.75
N ALA A 41 10.39 0.35 -7.95
CA ALA A 41 11.61 0.06 -7.20
C ALA A 41 12.70 1.13 -7.36
N SER A 42 12.71 1.90 -8.46
CA SER A 42 13.65 3.02 -8.62
C SER A 42 13.26 4.22 -7.77
N ALA A 43 11.95 4.44 -7.52
CA ALA A 43 11.48 5.50 -6.64
C ALA A 43 11.51 5.09 -5.17
N ARG A 44 11.28 3.80 -4.88
CA ARG A 44 11.22 3.27 -3.52
C ARG A 44 11.85 1.86 -3.44
N PRO A 45 13.19 1.78 -3.28
CA PRO A 45 13.94 0.51 -3.31
C PRO A 45 13.66 -0.45 -2.14
N ASP A 46 13.12 0.06 -1.02
CA ASP A 46 12.75 -0.73 0.17
C ASP A 46 11.49 -1.58 -0.01
N LEU A 47 10.74 -1.41 -1.11
CA LEU A 47 9.52 -2.17 -1.32
C LEU A 47 9.78 -3.62 -1.73
N PRO A 48 8.95 -4.58 -1.26
CA PRO A 48 8.98 -5.94 -1.75
C PRO A 48 8.81 -6.00 -3.27
N ALA A 49 9.65 -6.77 -3.97
CA ALA A 49 9.59 -6.91 -5.43
C ALA A 49 8.20 -7.36 -5.93
N GLY A 50 7.52 -8.24 -5.16
CA GLY A 50 6.17 -8.67 -5.46
C GLY A 50 5.15 -7.52 -5.45
N LEU A 51 5.29 -6.55 -4.53
CA LEU A 51 4.42 -5.37 -4.48
C LEU A 51 4.59 -4.52 -5.74
N CYS A 52 5.85 -4.26 -6.12
CA CYS A 52 6.18 -3.54 -7.35
C CYS A 52 5.57 -4.22 -8.58
N ALA A 53 5.68 -5.55 -8.67
CA ALA A 53 5.11 -6.32 -9.78
C ALA A 53 3.58 -6.21 -9.86
N VAL A 54 2.88 -6.28 -8.71
CA VAL A 54 1.42 -6.15 -8.67
C VAL A 54 0.95 -4.79 -9.15
N VAL A 55 1.62 -3.71 -8.69
CA VAL A 55 1.32 -2.34 -9.11
C VAL A 55 1.60 -2.15 -10.60
N HIS A 56 2.76 -2.62 -11.10
CA HIS A 56 3.13 -2.49 -12.50
C HIS A 56 2.18 -3.25 -13.43
N LYS A 57 1.71 -4.44 -13.03
CA LYS A 57 0.69 -5.17 -13.79
C LYS A 57 -0.63 -4.42 -13.88
N ALA A 58 -1.06 -3.75 -12.81
CA ALA A 58 -2.26 -2.92 -12.83
C ALA A 58 -2.13 -1.72 -13.81
N LEU A 59 -0.90 -1.23 -14.00
CA LEU A 59 -0.55 -0.10 -14.86
C LEU A 59 -0.23 -0.48 -16.33
N ALA A 60 -0.42 -1.75 -16.73
CA ALA A 60 -0.22 -2.15 -18.12
C ALA A 60 -1.09 -1.30 -19.07
N LYS A 61 -0.56 -0.90 -20.24
CA LYS A 61 -1.30 -0.05 -21.19
C LYS A 61 -2.43 -0.83 -21.87
N THR A 62 -2.14 -2.08 -22.21
CA THR A 62 -3.11 -3.04 -22.75
C THR A 62 -3.99 -3.58 -21.61
N PRO A 63 -5.33 -3.42 -21.65
CA PRO A 63 -6.23 -3.91 -20.60
C PRO A 63 -6.10 -5.41 -20.31
N GLU A 64 -5.84 -6.22 -21.34
CA GLU A 64 -5.73 -7.68 -21.25
C GLU A 64 -4.47 -8.13 -20.50
N GLU A 65 -3.44 -7.29 -20.45
CA GLU A 65 -2.21 -7.54 -19.68
C GLU A 65 -2.37 -7.21 -18.19
N ARG A 66 -3.46 -6.51 -17.82
CA ARG A 66 -3.75 -6.14 -16.43
C ARG A 66 -4.29 -7.33 -15.63
N TRP A 67 -4.69 -7.05 -14.40
CA TRP A 67 -5.46 -7.99 -13.61
C TRP A 67 -6.83 -8.22 -14.25
N PRO A 68 -7.29 -9.48 -14.39
CA PRO A 68 -8.60 -9.76 -14.99
C PRO A 68 -9.76 -9.26 -14.11
N THR A 69 -9.54 -9.16 -12.79
CA THR A 69 -10.53 -8.64 -11.84
C THR A 69 -9.86 -7.96 -10.65
N ALA A 70 -10.57 -7.06 -9.96
CA ALA A 70 -10.16 -6.50 -8.68
C ALA A 70 -9.88 -7.58 -7.63
N ARG A 71 -10.65 -8.68 -7.65
CA ARG A 71 -10.43 -9.83 -6.75
C ARG A 71 -9.09 -10.52 -7.00
N ALA A 72 -8.66 -10.62 -8.25
CA ALA A 72 -7.36 -11.19 -8.61
C ALA A 72 -6.22 -10.29 -8.14
N MET A 73 -6.33 -8.97 -8.35
CA MET A 73 -5.35 -8.01 -7.82
C MET A 73 -5.26 -8.06 -6.29
N ARG A 74 -6.40 -8.10 -5.61
CA ARG A 74 -6.47 -8.22 -4.14
C ARG A 74 -5.76 -9.47 -3.63
N ARG A 75 -5.99 -10.63 -4.26
CA ARG A 75 -5.32 -11.89 -3.87
C ARG A 75 -3.81 -11.75 -3.96
N ALA A 76 -3.30 -11.20 -5.05
CA ALA A 76 -1.86 -10.99 -5.24
C ALA A 76 -1.28 -10.01 -4.20
N LEU A 77 -2.00 -8.93 -3.86
CA LEU A 77 -1.58 -8.02 -2.78
C LEU A 77 -1.51 -8.73 -1.42
N VAL A 78 -2.49 -9.57 -1.10
CA VAL A 78 -2.50 -10.34 0.15
C VAL A 78 -1.33 -11.32 0.21
N GLU A 79 -1.04 -12.03 -0.88
CA GLU A 79 0.11 -12.94 -0.96
C GLU A 79 1.43 -12.21 -0.68
N VAL A 80 1.62 -11.04 -1.30
CA VAL A 80 2.80 -10.20 -1.06
C VAL A 80 2.93 -9.78 0.41
N LEU A 81 1.83 -9.42 1.07
CA LEU A 81 1.84 -9.05 2.48
C LEU A 81 2.18 -10.24 3.39
N LEU A 82 1.68 -11.43 3.08
CA LEU A 82 1.98 -12.65 3.82
C LEU A 82 3.45 -13.03 3.68
N ASP A 83 4.03 -12.91 2.48
CA ASP A 83 5.43 -13.20 2.24
C ASP A 83 6.35 -12.15 2.89
N ALA A 84 6.01 -10.87 2.80
CA ALA A 84 6.73 -9.81 3.52
C ALA A 84 6.71 -10.05 5.03
N ARG A 85 5.58 -10.52 5.60
CA ARG A 85 5.48 -10.88 7.02
C ARG A 85 6.37 -12.09 7.39
N ARG A 86 6.44 -13.10 6.52
CA ARG A 86 7.32 -14.26 6.72
C ARG A 86 8.80 -13.87 6.68
N MET A 87 9.18 -12.90 5.84
CA MET A 87 10.55 -12.40 5.74
C MET A 87 10.92 -11.41 6.86
N ALA A 88 9.95 -10.62 7.33
CA ALA A 88 10.11 -9.67 8.44
C ALA A 88 10.11 -10.32 9.83
N GLU A 89 10.17 -11.65 9.91
CA GLU A 89 10.47 -12.37 11.16
C GLU A 89 12.00 -12.64 11.34
N PRO A 90 12.78 -11.60 11.73
CA PRO A 90 13.98 -11.78 12.54
C PRO A 90 13.70 -11.83 14.05
N LEU A 91 12.50 -11.42 14.50
CA LEU A 91 12.12 -11.48 15.92
C LEU A 91 11.86 -12.92 16.40
N ASP A 92 11.46 -13.83 15.51
CA ASP A 92 11.24 -15.25 15.81
C ASP A 92 12.52 -16.04 16.07
N ILE A 93 13.65 -15.72 15.42
CA ILE A 93 14.93 -16.33 15.76
C ILE A 93 15.41 -15.81 17.12
N ALA A 94 15.33 -14.49 17.34
CA ALA A 94 15.70 -13.88 18.62
C ALA A 94 14.83 -14.36 19.80
N ARG A 95 13.52 -14.57 19.58
CA ARG A 95 12.61 -15.18 20.56
C ARG A 95 12.93 -16.65 20.80
N SER A 96 13.23 -17.42 19.75
CA SER A 96 13.61 -18.84 19.86
C SER A 96 14.94 -19.01 20.61
N VAL A 97 15.91 -18.11 20.38
CA VAL A 97 17.19 -18.07 21.10
C VAL A 97 17.00 -17.61 22.55
N ALA A 98 16.13 -16.62 22.81
CA ALA A 98 15.83 -16.16 24.17
C ALA A 98 15.10 -17.23 25.02
N VAL A 99 14.22 -18.01 24.41
CA VAL A 99 13.56 -19.16 25.06
C VAL A 99 14.54 -20.31 25.31
N ALA A 100 15.46 -20.56 24.38
CA ALA A 100 16.53 -21.55 24.55
C ALA A 100 17.59 -21.15 25.60
N GLN A 101 17.74 -19.85 25.90
CA GLN A 101 18.79 -19.33 26.81
C GLN A 101 18.36 -19.12 28.26
N GLY A 102 17.10 -19.42 28.64
CA GLY A 102 16.72 -19.57 30.06
C GLY A 102 16.97 -18.35 30.97
N THR A 103 17.08 -17.14 30.43
CA THR A 103 17.27 -15.93 31.24
C THR A 103 15.92 -15.37 31.71
N ARG A 104 15.59 -15.72 32.96
CA ARG A 104 14.50 -15.14 33.75
C ARG A 104 14.58 -13.61 33.76
N ARG A 105 13.54 -12.93 33.25
CA ARG A 105 12.58 -12.10 34.02
C ARG A 105 11.58 -11.40 33.07
N PRO A 106 10.27 -11.68 33.15
CA PRO A 106 9.26 -10.93 32.39
C PRO A 106 9.08 -9.51 32.97
N PRO A 107 8.84 -8.47 32.14
CA PRO A 107 8.40 -7.17 32.63
C PRO A 107 7.00 -7.28 33.22
N SER A 108 6.91 -7.04 34.53
CA SER A 108 5.68 -6.89 35.28
C SER A 108 5.06 -5.52 34.99
N GLN A 109 4.06 -5.45 34.11
CA GLN A 109 2.73 -4.84 34.34
C GLN A 109 1.86 -5.00 33.08
N PRO A 110 0.58 -5.42 33.22
CA PRO A 110 -0.37 -5.55 32.12
C PRO A 110 -1.23 -4.28 31.99
N SER A 111 -1.00 -3.47 30.96
CA SER A 111 -1.99 -2.48 30.53
C SER A 111 -2.18 -2.57 29.00
N GLU A 112 -3.35 -3.07 28.65
CA GLU A 112 -4.03 -2.89 27.35
C GLU A 112 -3.47 -3.64 26.14
N ILE A 113 -3.44 -4.96 26.26
CA ILE A 113 -3.70 -5.82 25.10
C ILE A 113 -5.18 -5.60 24.73
N VAL A 114 -5.43 -4.71 23.76
CA VAL A 114 -6.73 -4.55 23.12
C VAL A 114 -7.21 -5.94 22.69
N LYS A 115 -8.33 -6.39 23.27
CA LYS A 115 -8.94 -7.70 23.06
C LYS A 115 -9.31 -7.89 21.59
N THR A 116 -8.43 -8.51 20.82
CA THR A 116 -8.68 -8.91 19.42
C THR A 116 -9.66 -10.08 19.27
N GLN A 117 -10.30 -10.53 20.34
CA GLN A 117 -11.26 -11.65 20.31
C GLN A 117 -12.74 -11.21 20.18
N SER A 118 -13.06 -9.91 20.18
CA SER A 118 -14.47 -9.47 20.05
C SER A 118 -14.91 -9.13 18.62
N LEU A 119 -14.00 -9.01 17.65
CA LEU A 119 -14.36 -8.51 16.31
C LEU A 119 -14.85 -9.59 15.34
N ILE A 120 -14.67 -10.87 15.67
CA ILE A 120 -15.07 -11.97 14.78
C ILE A 120 -16.56 -12.33 14.97
N SER A 121 -17.16 -12.12 16.15
CA SER A 121 -18.58 -12.46 16.37
C SER A 121 -19.55 -11.51 15.65
N ASP A 122 -19.14 -10.26 15.41
CA ASP A 122 -20.03 -9.26 14.82
C ASP A 122 -20.10 -9.35 13.28
N LEU A 123 -19.20 -10.13 12.67
CA LEU A 123 -19.15 -10.35 11.22
C LEU A 123 -20.03 -11.53 10.75
N GLU A 124 -20.52 -12.39 11.66
CA GLU A 124 -21.38 -13.53 11.30
C GLU A 124 -22.88 -13.17 11.18
N HIS A 125 -23.30 -11.96 11.58
CA HIS A 125 -24.70 -11.56 11.53
C HIS A 125 -25.11 -10.63 10.37
N LEU A 126 -24.21 -10.34 9.43
CA LEU A 126 -24.51 -9.48 8.30
C LEU A 126 -24.42 -10.19 6.94
N ALA A 127 -25.24 -11.24 6.77
CA ALA A 127 -25.83 -11.59 5.48
C ALA A 127 -27.04 -12.51 5.74
N PRO A 128 -28.24 -12.12 5.30
CA PRO A 128 -28.52 -12.28 3.87
C PRO A 128 -29.37 -11.14 3.26
N GLY A 129 -29.08 -10.79 2.01
CA GLY A 129 -29.94 -9.93 1.21
C GLY A 129 -29.20 -9.30 0.03
N GLU A 130 -29.47 -9.82 -1.17
CA GLU A 130 -29.16 -9.16 -2.44
C GLU A 130 -29.82 -7.77 -2.49
N SER A 131 -29.05 -6.71 -2.78
CA SER A 131 -29.48 -5.62 -3.68
C SER A 131 -28.31 -4.65 -3.95
N ASP A 132 -28.27 -4.15 -5.17
CA ASP A 132 -27.29 -3.26 -5.78
C ASP A 132 -26.84 -2.03 -4.95
N GLY A 133 -25.60 -1.60 -5.20
CA GLY A 133 -25.20 -0.17 -5.13
C GLY A 133 -24.44 0.29 -3.89
N GLU A 134 -23.20 0.75 -4.12
CA GLU A 134 -22.35 1.57 -3.25
C GLU A 134 -21.85 0.99 -1.90
N ILE A 135 -20.52 0.84 -1.80
CA ILE A 135 -19.83 0.74 -0.50
C ILE A 135 -19.62 2.17 0.01
N PRO A 136 -20.13 2.56 1.21
CA PRO A 136 -19.88 3.86 1.79
C PRO A 136 -18.40 4.06 2.14
N PHE A 137 -17.82 5.19 1.73
CA PHE A 137 -16.40 5.52 1.91
C PHE A 137 -16.02 5.95 3.35
N ASP A 138 -16.99 5.94 4.28
CA ASP A 138 -16.88 6.53 5.62
C ASP A 138 -16.20 5.63 6.68
N LEU A 139 -15.53 4.55 6.28
CA LEU A 139 -14.77 3.69 7.20
C LEU A 139 -13.27 4.02 7.28
N VAL A 140 -12.87 5.23 6.87
CA VAL A 140 -11.55 5.77 7.24
C VAL A 140 -11.67 6.38 8.64
N PRO A 141 -11.00 5.85 9.67
CA PRO A 141 -11.00 6.51 10.97
C PRO A 141 -10.40 7.91 10.81
N ALA A 142 -11.26 8.91 10.95
CA ALA A 142 -10.88 10.30 11.09
C ALA A 142 -10.00 10.43 12.35
N GLN A 143 -8.95 11.26 12.22
CA GLN A 143 -7.95 11.64 13.23
C GLN A 143 -6.61 10.89 13.17
N ALA A 144 -5.74 11.38 12.27
CA ALA A 144 -4.33 11.60 12.60
C ALA A 144 -3.75 12.69 11.67
N ASN A 145 -3.44 13.84 12.28
CA ASN A 145 -2.55 14.90 11.82
C ASN A 145 -3.14 15.98 10.90
N SER A 146 -3.89 16.86 11.56
CA SER A 146 -4.02 18.28 11.21
C SER A 146 -2.68 18.99 11.41
N GLU A 147 -1.80 18.96 10.42
CA GLU A 147 -0.72 19.95 10.30
C GLU A 147 -0.75 20.49 8.87
N PRO A 148 -0.77 21.82 8.66
CA PRO A 148 -0.76 22.40 7.32
C PRO A 148 0.56 22.05 6.61
N PHE A 149 0.48 21.61 5.36
CA PHE A 149 1.63 21.42 4.48
C PHE A 149 2.36 22.76 4.28
N GLU A 150 3.42 23.04 5.04
CA GLU A 150 4.35 24.10 4.69
C GLU A 150 5.13 23.68 3.43
N LEU A 151 5.04 24.52 2.40
CA LEU A 151 5.85 24.45 1.19
C LEU A 151 7.33 24.60 1.57
N ILE A 152 8.10 23.52 1.42
CA ILE A 152 9.57 23.59 1.49
C ILE A 152 10.05 24.50 0.36
N PRO A 153 10.83 25.56 0.63
CA PRO A 153 11.33 26.45 -0.42
C PRO A 153 12.28 25.70 -1.35
N LEU A 154 12.12 25.94 -2.64
CA LEU A 154 12.93 25.38 -3.72
C LEU A 154 14.41 25.74 -3.47
N VAL A 155 15.26 24.74 -3.20
CA VAL A 155 16.72 24.92 -3.20
C VAL A 155 17.14 25.18 -4.65
N GLU A 156 17.53 26.41 -4.94
CA GLU A 156 18.11 26.84 -6.21
C GLU A 156 19.41 26.05 -6.45
N ALA A 157 19.49 25.34 -7.59
CA ALA A 157 20.69 24.63 -7.99
C ALA A 157 21.78 25.63 -8.41
N PRO A 158 23.08 25.36 -8.13
CA PRO A 158 24.16 26.25 -8.57
C PRO A 158 24.33 26.18 -10.09
N GLU A 159 24.32 27.35 -10.73
CA GLU A 159 24.72 27.56 -12.13
C GLU A 159 26.17 27.08 -12.36
N PRO A 160 26.48 26.45 -13.52
CA PRO A 160 27.84 26.02 -13.82
C PRO A 160 28.71 27.18 -14.36
N ASP A 161 30.00 27.13 -14.02
CA ASP A 161 31.07 28.08 -14.41
C ASP A 161 31.28 28.25 -15.93
#